data_AF-A0A3R8U1J7-F1
#
_entry.id   AF-A0A3R8U1J7-F1
#
_cell.length_a   1.000
_cell.length_b   1.000
_cell.length_c   1.000
_cell.angle_alpha   90.00
_cell.angle_beta   90.00
_cell.angle_gamma   90.00
#
_symmetry.space_group_name_H-M   'P 1'
#
loop_
_entity.id
_entity.type
_entity.pdbx_description
1 polymer ?
#
loop_
_entity_poly.entity_id
_entity_poly.type
_entity_poly.pdbx_seq_one_letter_code
_entity_poly.pdbx_strand_id
1 'polypeptide(L)'
;MRQPCRQRLGIREGVRGRLHKSKQEIHKRSAVRDSGEDMQYTLKTLAAAAALTIATAASAQTTTPVGGSLTLNGQAYQLDGGTGTLSFSSSLITALNVGKIAVTKVGDATVTETLTPRPPFGSTRTGVSAAAPITAVTTGATGEVLSVDTTGGALQTANILEGVSLGGTLSVANLSVDLTNKKIFASITGDFRGVATGEAAPYGSEVLTTKDNFHLWNFASISGPTTLNGAGTYANTISGLTITADGFKHFVSALRLVDLGVSTLQGVTDYGTISSTINVSAVPEPSTYAMAIAGLALVGVAARRARKA
;
A
#
# COMPACT_ATOMS: atom_id res chain seq x y z
N MET A 1 -54.69 -34.63 47.61
CA MET A 1 -54.78 -33.16 47.43
C MET A 1 -54.56 -32.88 45.93
N ARG A 2 -55.38 -32.19 45.13
CA ARG A 2 -56.06 -30.87 45.26
C ARG A 2 -55.07 -29.76 45.61
N GLN A 3 -54.87 -28.67 44.86
CA GLN A 3 -55.50 -28.22 43.59
C GLN A 3 -54.57 -27.17 42.92
N PRO A 4 -54.55 -27.01 41.58
CA PRO A 4 -53.84 -25.90 40.92
C PRO A 4 -54.68 -24.61 40.91
N CYS A 5 -54.03 -23.44 40.92
CA CYS A 5 -54.70 -22.13 40.78
C CYS A 5 -54.53 -21.53 39.37
N ARG A 6 -55.40 -20.58 39.00
CA ARG A 6 -55.63 -20.08 37.64
C ARG A 6 -55.98 -18.57 37.71
N GLN A 7 -56.21 -17.90 36.56
CA GLN A 7 -56.74 -16.52 36.39
C GLN A 7 -55.69 -15.39 36.54
N ARG A 8 -55.80 -14.22 35.89
CA ARG A 8 -56.67 -13.66 34.81
C ARG A 8 -55.84 -12.53 34.12
N LEU A 9 -55.83 -12.35 32.79
CA LEU A 9 -56.86 -11.77 31.88
C LEU A 9 -57.10 -10.25 32.04
N GLY A 10 -56.80 -9.51 30.96
CA GLY A 10 -57.10 -8.09 30.70
C GLY A 10 -56.21 -7.64 29.53
N ILE A 11 -56.66 -7.43 28.29
CA ILE A 11 -57.81 -6.71 27.73
C ILE A 11 -57.75 -5.20 28.00
N ARG A 12 -57.38 -4.44 26.95
CA ARG A 12 -57.97 -3.12 26.64
C ARG A 12 -57.85 -2.83 25.14
N GLU A 13 -58.92 -2.26 24.58
CA GLU A 13 -59.05 -1.88 23.17
C GLU A 13 -58.91 -0.36 22.96
N GLY A 14 -58.84 0.05 21.69
CA GLY A 14 -59.09 1.44 21.24
C GLY A 14 -57.83 2.27 20.98
N VAL A 15 -57.87 3.35 20.18
CA VAL A 15 -58.97 3.98 19.41
C VAL A 15 -58.33 4.59 18.14
N ARG A 16 -58.64 4.10 16.92
CA ARG A 16 -59.70 4.58 15.98
C ARG A 16 -59.56 6.05 15.52
N GLY A 17 -59.11 6.26 14.28
CA GLY A 17 -59.13 7.57 13.58
C GLY A 17 -57.81 7.88 12.83
N ARG A 18 -57.79 8.68 11.76
CA ARG A 18 -58.89 9.40 11.08
C ARG A 18 -58.58 9.57 9.58
N LEU A 19 -59.61 9.46 8.73
CA LEU A 19 -59.55 9.78 7.29
C LEU A 19 -59.29 11.29 7.05
N HIS A 20 -58.52 11.62 6.01
CA HIS A 20 -58.61 12.76 5.06
C HIS A 20 -57.51 12.48 4.01
N LYS A 21 -57.73 12.25 2.71
CA LYS A 21 -58.62 12.85 1.71
C LYS A 21 -58.29 14.32 1.42
N SER A 22 -57.45 14.54 0.39
CA SER A 22 -57.44 15.75 -0.43
C SER A 22 -57.12 15.38 -1.89
N LYS A 23 -57.69 16.14 -2.84
CA LYS A 23 -57.57 16.08 -4.30
C LYS A 23 -57.87 17.50 -4.83
N GLN A 24 -57.53 17.78 -6.10
CA GLN A 24 -57.76 19.07 -6.79
C GLN A 24 -56.87 20.23 -6.29
N GLU A 25 -56.49 21.24 -7.09
CA GLU A 25 -56.65 21.52 -8.53
C GLU A 25 -55.47 22.39 -9.04
N ILE A 26 -54.92 22.15 -10.24
CA ILE A 26 -55.17 22.86 -11.52
C ILE A 26 -55.20 24.40 -11.42
N HIS A 27 -54.23 25.06 -12.07
CA HIS A 27 -54.26 26.32 -12.89
C HIS A 27 -52.79 26.56 -13.34
N LYS A 28 -52.34 26.69 -14.61
CA LYS A 28 -52.88 26.92 -15.97
C LYS A 28 -53.02 28.41 -16.36
N ARG A 29 -52.38 28.80 -17.50
CA ARG A 29 -52.29 30.14 -18.18
C ARG A 29 -51.20 31.09 -17.61
N SER A 30 -50.57 31.99 -18.39
CA SER A 30 -50.36 32.12 -19.87
C SER A 30 -49.17 33.07 -20.17
N ALA A 31 -48.66 33.10 -21.42
CA ALA A 31 -47.45 33.84 -21.83
C ALA A 31 -47.67 35.25 -22.46
N VAL A 32 -46.65 36.12 -22.31
CA VAL A 32 -46.32 37.43 -22.96
C VAL A 32 -44.81 37.68 -22.66
N ARG A 33 -43.85 38.13 -23.51
CA ARG A 33 -43.70 38.43 -24.96
C ARG A 33 -44.31 39.73 -25.52
N ASP A 34 -43.50 40.81 -25.58
CA ASP A 34 -42.83 41.27 -26.83
C ASP A 34 -41.68 42.29 -26.56
N SER A 35 -41.05 42.79 -27.64
CA SER A 35 -40.26 44.04 -27.86
C SER A 35 -40.19 45.12 -26.75
N GLY A 36 -39.14 45.94 -26.64
CA GLY A 36 -37.93 46.07 -27.47
C GLY A 36 -37.34 47.51 -27.42
N GLU A 37 -36.01 47.63 -27.51
CA GLU A 37 -35.19 48.84 -27.72
C GLU A 37 -35.48 50.13 -26.93
N ASP A 38 -34.52 50.53 -26.08
CA ASP A 38 -34.00 51.92 -26.09
C ASP A 38 -32.50 51.90 -25.73
N MET A 39 -31.71 52.86 -26.25
CA MET A 39 -30.25 52.82 -26.23
C MET A 39 -29.62 53.80 -25.23
N GLN A 40 -28.83 53.27 -24.29
CA GLN A 40 -27.96 54.07 -23.40
C GLN A 40 -26.51 53.59 -23.48
N TYR A 41 -25.78 54.10 -24.49
CA TYR A 41 -24.36 53.85 -24.69
C TYR A 41 -23.52 54.37 -23.52
N THR A 42 -23.11 53.48 -22.62
CA THR A 42 -22.12 53.81 -21.58
C THR A 42 -20.81 53.07 -21.86
N LEU A 43 -19.88 53.72 -22.58
CA LEU A 43 -18.53 53.19 -22.79
C LEU A 43 -17.76 53.15 -21.45
N LYS A 44 -17.83 52.02 -20.75
CA LYS A 44 -17.00 51.73 -19.57
C LYS A 44 -15.85 50.82 -19.96
N THR A 45 -14.78 51.49 -20.43
CA THR A 45 -13.37 51.07 -20.35
C THR A 45 -13.10 49.57 -20.48
N LEU A 46 -12.63 49.14 -21.66
CA LEU A 46 -12.15 47.78 -21.90
C LEU A 46 -10.83 47.53 -21.14
N ALA A 47 -10.92 47.28 -19.84
CA ALA A 47 -9.81 46.89 -18.99
C ALA A 47 -9.40 45.45 -19.33
N ALA A 48 -8.51 45.30 -20.32
CA ALA A 48 -7.92 44.02 -20.69
C ALA A 48 -6.98 43.53 -19.58
N ALA A 49 -7.57 43.02 -18.50
CA ALA A 49 -6.85 42.33 -17.45
C ALA A 49 -6.26 41.03 -18.01
N ALA A 50 -5.03 41.12 -18.52
CA ALA A 50 -4.21 39.97 -18.84
C ALA A 50 -3.88 39.24 -17.52
N ALA A 51 -4.83 38.42 -17.07
CA ALA A 51 -4.66 37.50 -15.95
C ALA A 51 -3.62 36.47 -16.37
N LEU A 52 -2.34 36.80 -16.15
CA LEU A 52 -1.22 35.90 -16.35
C LEU A 52 -1.33 34.81 -15.30
N THR A 53 -2.15 33.80 -15.59
CA THR A 53 -2.27 32.60 -14.77
C THR A 53 -0.90 31.95 -14.72
N ILE A 54 -0.19 32.17 -13.61
CA ILE A 54 0.97 31.37 -13.26
C ILE A 54 0.44 29.97 -13.04
N ALA A 55 0.44 29.18 -14.11
CA ALA A 55 0.36 27.73 -14.02
C ALA A 55 1.63 27.31 -13.27
N THR A 56 1.52 27.25 -11.95
CA THR A 56 2.52 26.63 -11.08
C THR A 56 2.68 25.21 -11.61
N ALA A 57 3.79 24.95 -12.29
CA ALA A 57 4.04 23.66 -12.91
C ALA A 57 3.99 22.61 -11.80
N ALA A 58 2.93 21.79 -11.81
CA ALA A 58 2.82 20.68 -10.87
C ALA A 58 4.05 19.79 -11.11
N SER A 59 4.84 19.56 -10.07
CA SER A 59 6.04 18.74 -10.13
C SER A 59 5.64 17.33 -10.58
N ALA A 60 5.91 17.03 -11.86
CA ALA A 60 5.44 15.81 -12.51
C ALA A 60 6.07 14.59 -11.84
N GLN A 61 5.28 13.86 -11.07
CA GLN A 61 5.68 12.62 -10.44
C GLN A 61 5.92 11.58 -11.54
N THR A 62 7.07 10.91 -11.51
CA THR A 62 7.49 9.95 -12.52
C THR A 62 7.73 8.60 -11.87
N THR A 63 6.95 7.58 -12.26
CA THR A 63 7.17 6.19 -11.86
C THR A 63 8.13 5.53 -12.82
N THR A 64 9.38 5.32 -12.38
CA THR A 64 10.39 4.61 -13.16
C THR A 64 10.41 3.12 -12.74
N PRO A 65 10.17 2.17 -13.67
CA PRO A 65 10.37 0.75 -13.41
C PRO A 65 11.87 0.40 -13.42
N VAL A 66 12.24 -0.75 -12.84
CA VAL A 66 13.63 -1.26 -12.90
C VAL A 66 14.07 -1.50 -14.34
N GLY A 67 15.29 -1.10 -14.67
CA GLY A 67 15.81 -1.01 -16.04
C GLY A 67 15.34 0.22 -16.81
N GLY A 68 14.43 1.02 -16.24
CA GLY A 68 13.95 2.28 -16.79
C GLY A 68 14.90 3.45 -16.52
N SER A 69 14.78 4.49 -17.34
CA SER A 69 15.48 5.76 -17.16
C SER A 69 14.82 6.63 -16.08
N LEU A 70 15.65 7.34 -15.32
CA LEU A 70 15.29 8.20 -14.20
C LEU A 70 15.98 9.56 -14.41
N THR A 71 15.20 10.64 -14.53
CA THR A 71 15.75 11.99 -14.70
C THR A 71 15.89 12.69 -13.35
N LEU A 72 17.13 12.87 -12.87
CA LEU A 72 17.42 13.56 -11.61
C LEU A 72 18.16 14.86 -11.93
N ASN A 73 17.63 16.00 -11.49
CA ASN A 73 18.25 17.33 -11.70
C ASN A 73 18.62 17.63 -13.17
N GLY A 74 17.83 17.09 -14.12
CA GLY A 74 18.06 17.23 -15.57
C GLY A 74 19.06 16.24 -16.18
N GLN A 75 19.65 15.33 -15.39
CA GLN A 75 20.58 14.30 -15.84
C GLN A 75 19.93 12.91 -15.86
N ALA A 76 20.37 12.06 -16.79
CA ALA A 76 19.79 10.73 -17.00
C ALA A 76 20.55 9.64 -16.22
N TYR A 77 19.79 8.89 -15.42
CA TYR A 77 20.23 7.75 -14.65
C TYR A 77 19.38 6.52 -14.97
N GLN A 78 19.80 5.34 -14.54
CA GLN A 78 19.04 4.10 -14.67
C GLN A 78 18.72 3.55 -13.28
N LEU A 79 17.47 3.11 -13.07
CA LEU A 79 17.08 2.41 -11.86
C LEU A 79 17.50 0.94 -11.97
N ASP A 80 18.53 0.54 -11.21
CA ASP A 80 19.03 -0.85 -11.22
C ASP A 80 18.20 -1.78 -10.32
N GLY A 81 17.23 -1.22 -9.59
CA GLY A 81 16.39 -1.92 -8.62
C GLY A 81 16.99 -1.92 -7.23
N GLY A 82 16.91 -3.05 -6.54
CA GLY A 82 17.30 -3.16 -5.13
C GLY A 82 16.31 -4.02 -4.34
N THR A 83 16.22 -3.82 -3.02
CA THR A 83 15.41 -4.66 -2.13
C THR A 83 14.66 -3.87 -1.07
N GLY A 84 13.42 -4.29 -0.76
CA GLY A 84 12.69 -3.90 0.44
C GLY A 84 12.61 -5.10 1.39
N THR A 85 13.15 -4.96 2.60
CA THR A 85 13.21 -6.04 3.60
C THR A 85 12.35 -5.71 4.81
N LEU A 86 11.18 -6.34 4.88
CA LEU A 86 10.30 -6.32 6.06
C LEU A 86 10.90 -7.23 7.13
N SER A 87 11.25 -6.68 8.28
CA SER A 87 11.75 -7.42 9.45
C SER A 87 10.74 -7.32 10.59
N PHE A 88 10.32 -8.46 11.13
CA PHE A 88 9.22 -8.52 12.10
C PHE A 88 9.66 -8.08 13.50
N SER A 89 8.77 -7.39 14.23
CA SER A 89 8.97 -7.02 15.62
C SER A 89 9.02 -8.22 16.57
N SER A 90 9.62 -8.05 17.75
CA SER A 90 9.64 -9.08 18.79
C SER A 90 8.25 -9.44 19.33
N SER A 91 7.31 -8.50 19.34
CA SER A 91 5.90 -8.72 19.67
C SER A 91 5.19 -9.56 18.59
N LEU A 92 5.37 -9.24 17.31
CA LEU A 92 4.85 -10.04 16.19
C LEU A 92 5.45 -11.45 16.19
N ILE A 93 6.77 -11.59 16.39
CA ILE A 93 7.44 -12.88 16.52
C ILE A 93 6.89 -13.68 17.71
N THR A 94 6.53 -13.02 18.82
CA THR A 94 5.87 -13.68 19.96
C THR A 94 4.47 -14.18 19.58
N ALA A 95 3.67 -13.38 18.87
CA ALA A 95 2.36 -13.80 18.38
C ALA A 95 2.45 -14.98 17.39
N LEU A 96 3.40 -14.96 16.46
CA LEU A 96 3.67 -16.05 15.52
C LEU A 96 4.15 -17.33 16.22
N ASN A 97 4.89 -17.21 17.34
CA ASN A 97 5.28 -18.35 18.18
C ASN A 97 4.06 -18.96 18.91
N VAL A 98 3.18 -18.13 19.49
CA VAL A 98 1.93 -18.60 20.14
C VAL A 98 1.02 -19.31 19.14
N GLY A 99 0.84 -18.73 17.94
CA GLY A 99 0.06 -19.34 16.86
C GLY A 99 0.72 -20.53 16.15
N LYS A 100 1.99 -20.84 16.47
CA LYS A 100 2.84 -21.80 15.71
C LYS A 100 2.77 -21.57 14.19
N ILE A 101 2.72 -20.31 13.80
CA ILE A 101 2.54 -19.87 12.41
C ILE A 101 3.83 -20.17 11.64
N ALA A 102 3.74 -20.93 10.55
CA ALA A 102 4.85 -21.09 9.61
C ALA A 102 4.91 -19.87 8.69
N VAL A 103 6.12 -19.42 8.31
CA VAL A 103 6.30 -18.31 7.35
C VAL A 103 7.20 -18.78 6.22
N THR A 104 6.73 -18.67 4.99
CA THR A 104 7.45 -19.08 3.76
C THR A 104 7.39 -17.96 2.72
N LYS A 105 8.21 -18.05 1.67
CA LYS A 105 8.28 -17.01 0.64
C LYS A 105 7.11 -17.04 -0.37
N VAL A 106 6.80 -15.88 -0.93
CA VAL A 106 5.90 -15.70 -2.08
C VAL A 106 6.68 -15.02 -3.20
N GLY A 107 6.59 -15.56 -4.42
CA GLY A 107 7.32 -15.06 -5.59
C GLY A 107 8.84 -15.07 -5.42
N ASP A 108 9.47 -13.99 -5.87
CA ASP A 108 10.94 -13.82 -5.89
C ASP A 108 11.53 -13.33 -4.57
N ALA A 109 10.69 -13.10 -3.55
CA ALA A 109 11.16 -12.71 -2.22
C ALA A 109 11.96 -13.83 -1.54
N THR A 110 12.85 -13.47 -0.63
CA THR A 110 13.56 -14.39 0.27
C THR A 110 13.06 -14.22 1.69
N VAL A 111 12.59 -15.30 2.31
CA VAL A 111 12.21 -15.33 3.74
C VAL A 111 13.32 -15.98 4.55
N THR A 112 13.75 -15.31 5.62
CA THR A 112 14.75 -15.80 6.57
C THR A 112 14.11 -15.93 7.95
N GLU A 113 14.22 -17.10 8.58
CA GLU A 113 13.81 -17.32 9.96
C GLU A 113 15.05 -17.60 10.83
N THR A 114 15.15 -16.89 11.96
CA THR A 114 16.22 -17.06 12.95
C THR A 114 15.67 -17.80 14.16
N LEU A 115 16.26 -18.96 14.46
CA LEU A 115 15.96 -19.78 15.64
C LEU A 115 17.10 -19.67 16.65
N THR A 116 16.79 -19.33 17.90
CA THR A 116 17.74 -19.37 19.01
C THR A 116 17.51 -20.63 19.85
N PRO A 117 18.55 -21.47 20.09
CA PRO A 117 18.45 -22.59 21.01
C PRO A 117 18.10 -22.13 22.42
N ARG A 118 17.15 -22.81 23.07
CA ARG A 118 16.68 -22.52 24.42
C ARG A 118 16.55 -23.81 25.25
N PRO A 119 17.66 -24.49 25.60
CA PRO A 119 17.61 -25.71 26.41
C PRO A 119 16.89 -25.50 27.76
N PRO A 120 16.16 -26.51 28.28
CA PRO A 120 15.86 -27.81 27.67
C PRO A 120 14.74 -27.79 26.60
N PHE A 121 14.13 -26.63 26.33
CA PHE A 121 12.89 -26.49 25.54
C PHE A 121 13.08 -26.48 24.01
N GLY A 122 14.17 -27.06 23.49
CA GLY A 122 14.49 -27.04 22.06
C GLY A 122 15.02 -25.68 21.59
N SER A 123 14.36 -25.08 20.59
CA SER A 123 14.69 -23.76 20.01
C SER A 123 13.44 -22.89 19.89
N THR A 124 13.62 -21.57 19.87
CA THR A 124 12.52 -20.60 19.71
C THR A 124 12.87 -19.58 18.62
N ARG A 125 11.89 -19.20 17.80
CA ARG A 125 12.04 -18.14 16.79
C ARG A 125 12.26 -16.79 17.46
N THR A 126 13.33 -16.11 17.04
CA THR A 126 13.78 -14.81 17.56
C THR A 126 13.94 -13.75 16.47
N GLY A 127 13.88 -14.13 15.19
CA GLY A 127 13.86 -13.21 14.05
C GLY A 127 13.09 -13.80 12.87
N VAL A 128 12.36 -12.96 12.14
CA VAL A 128 11.81 -13.28 10.81
C VAL A 128 11.98 -12.05 9.94
N SER A 129 12.43 -12.24 8.70
CA SER A 129 12.41 -11.19 7.67
C SER A 129 11.99 -11.73 6.31
N ALA A 130 11.41 -10.85 5.50
CA ALA A 130 11.01 -11.09 4.12
C ALA A 130 11.60 -9.98 3.22
N ALA A 131 12.58 -10.33 2.40
CA ALA A 131 13.25 -9.43 1.46
C ALA A 131 12.68 -9.61 0.05
N ALA A 132 11.97 -8.60 -0.44
CA ALA A 132 11.40 -8.57 -1.79
C ALA A 132 12.22 -7.65 -2.71
N PRO A 133 12.47 -8.00 -3.99
CA PRO A 133 13.09 -7.09 -4.94
C PRO A 133 12.17 -5.91 -5.27
N ILE A 134 12.77 -4.73 -5.43
CA ILE A 134 12.11 -3.50 -5.91
C ILE A 134 11.80 -3.64 -7.40
N THR A 135 10.63 -3.18 -7.84
CA THR A 135 10.16 -3.24 -9.23
C THR A 135 9.94 -1.86 -9.86
N ALA A 136 9.60 -0.85 -9.05
CA ALA A 136 9.51 0.54 -9.49
C ALA A 136 9.77 1.51 -8.32
N VAL A 137 10.10 2.75 -8.66
CA VAL A 137 10.19 3.88 -7.73
C VAL A 137 9.48 5.07 -8.38
N THR A 138 8.59 5.73 -7.63
CA THR A 138 8.01 7.01 -8.05
C THR A 138 8.76 8.16 -7.41
N THR A 139 9.28 9.09 -8.23
CA THR A 139 9.98 10.28 -7.75
C THR A 139 9.30 11.58 -8.19
N GLY A 140 9.43 12.63 -7.38
CA GLY A 140 9.20 14.01 -7.82
C GLY A 140 10.37 14.55 -8.66
N ALA A 141 10.20 15.76 -9.20
CA ALA A 141 11.13 16.35 -10.18
C ALA A 141 12.55 16.63 -9.67
N THR A 142 12.75 16.62 -8.35
CA THR A 142 14.02 16.82 -7.64
C THR A 142 14.68 15.50 -7.20
N GLY A 143 14.09 14.35 -7.53
CA GLY A 143 14.54 13.03 -7.07
C GLY A 143 14.02 12.61 -5.69
N GLU A 144 13.16 13.42 -5.05
CA GLU A 144 12.40 13.04 -3.87
C GLU A 144 11.61 11.74 -4.10
N VAL A 145 11.77 10.74 -3.24
CA VAL A 145 11.11 9.43 -3.36
C VAL A 145 9.71 9.53 -2.76
N LEU A 146 8.69 9.24 -3.57
CA LEU A 146 7.27 9.38 -3.23
C LEU A 146 6.59 8.02 -3.09
N SER A 147 6.95 7.04 -3.92
CA SER A 147 6.61 5.64 -3.70
C SER A 147 7.74 4.67 -4.05
N VAL A 148 7.69 3.47 -3.46
CA VAL A 148 8.55 2.32 -3.81
C VAL A 148 7.68 1.08 -3.91
N ASP A 149 7.80 0.35 -5.02
CA ASP A 149 7.03 -0.85 -5.33
C ASP A 149 7.93 -2.09 -5.36
N THR A 150 7.39 -3.24 -4.95
CA THR A 150 8.11 -4.53 -4.85
C THR A 150 7.31 -5.69 -5.45
N THR A 151 7.95 -6.85 -5.69
CA THR A 151 7.26 -8.10 -6.08
C THR A 151 7.57 -9.25 -5.12
N GLY A 152 6.56 -10.07 -4.84
CA GLY A 152 6.65 -11.16 -3.86
C GLY A 152 6.48 -10.69 -2.40
N GLY A 153 6.71 -11.60 -1.46
CA GLY A 153 6.54 -11.34 -0.03
C GLY A 153 6.55 -12.63 0.80
N ALA A 154 5.60 -12.76 1.73
CA ALA A 154 5.54 -13.87 2.67
C ALA A 154 4.13 -14.50 2.78
N LEU A 155 4.10 -15.82 2.78
CA LEU A 155 2.94 -16.65 3.10
C LEU A 155 3.02 -17.07 4.57
N GLN A 156 1.97 -16.77 5.33
CA GLN A 156 1.78 -17.25 6.69
C GLN A 156 0.77 -18.40 6.68
N THR A 157 1.13 -19.51 7.32
CA THR A 157 0.26 -20.69 7.46
C THR A 157 0.01 -20.97 8.94
N ALA A 158 -1.26 -20.87 9.35
CA ALA A 158 -1.72 -21.31 10.66
C ALA A 158 -2.10 -22.79 10.62
N ASN A 159 -1.62 -23.56 11.59
CA ASN A 159 -2.10 -24.91 11.86
C ASN A 159 -3.30 -24.86 12.79
N ILE A 160 -4.12 -25.91 12.82
CA ILE A 160 -5.18 -26.07 13.84
C ILE A 160 -4.50 -26.13 15.21
N LEU A 161 -4.87 -25.23 16.11
CA LEU A 161 -4.35 -25.12 17.47
C LEU A 161 -5.47 -24.65 18.39
N GLU A 162 -5.85 -25.49 19.35
CA GLU A 162 -6.98 -25.26 20.25
C GLU A 162 -6.88 -23.91 20.98
N GLY A 163 -7.98 -23.15 20.97
CA GLY A 163 -8.04 -21.79 21.53
C GLY A 163 -7.28 -20.70 20.75
N VAL A 164 -6.57 -21.04 19.66
CA VAL A 164 -5.70 -20.10 18.93
C VAL A 164 -6.04 -19.96 17.45
N SER A 165 -6.22 -21.07 16.71
CA SER A 165 -6.57 -21.04 15.29
C SER A 165 -7.31 -22.31 14.82
N LEU A 166 -8.25 -22.13 13.88
CA LEU A 166 -8.92 -23.23 13.16
C LEU A 166 -8.17 -23.67 11.88
N GLY A 167 -6.93 -23.20 11.69
CA GLY A 167 -6.07 -23.46 10.53
C GLY A 167 -6.47 -22.64 9.29
N GLY A 168 -5.49 -22.07 8.58
CA GLY A 168 -5.74 -21.22 7.41
C GLY A 168 -4.48 -20.54 6.89
N THR A 169 -4.59 -19.87 5.73
CA THR A 169 -3.45 -19.24 5.06
C THR A 169 -3.66 -17.75 4.79
N LEU A 170 -2.56 -16.98 4.86
CA LEU A 170 -2.52 -15.58 4.47
C LEU A 170 -1.21 -15.26 3.72
N SER A 171 -1.32 -14.94 2.44
CA SER A 171 -0.25 -14.30 1.68
C SER A 171 -0.29 -12.78 1.88
N VAL A 172 0.87 -12.18 2.11
CA VAL A 172 1.10 -10.73 2.01
C VAL A 172 2.28 -10.52 1.07
N ALA A 173 2.03 -9.88 -0.07
CA ALA A 173 3.01 -9.70 -1.14
C ALA A 173 2.85 -8.34 -1.84
N ASN A 174 3.78 -8.01 -2.72
CA ASN A 174 3.74 -6.86 -3.64
C ASN A 174 3.49 -5.55 -2.87
N LEU A 175 4.42 -5.19 -1.98
CA LEU A 175 4.28 -3.99 -1.17
C LEU A 175 4.49 -2.75 -2.06
N SER A 176 3.54 -1.82 -1.99
CA SER A 176 3.64 -0.46 -2.50
C SER A 176 3.66 0.50 -1.31
N VAL A 177 4.79 1.18 -1.11
CA VAL A 177 5.02 2.09 0.00
C VAL A 177 4.76 3.51 -0.48
N ASP A 178 3.78 4.19 0.11
CA ASP A 178 3.47 5.61 -0.12
C ASP A 178 4.14 6.45 0.98
N LEU A 179 5.24 7.11 0.61
CA LEU A 179 6.03 7.94 1.54
C LEU A 179 5.34 9.27 1.86
N THR A 180 4.40 9.72 1.03
CA THR A 180 3.70 11.01 1.16
C THR A 180 2.57 10.91 2.20
N ASN A 181 1.72 9.89 2.08
CA ASN A 181 0.61 9.66 3.00
C ASN A 181 0.97 8.75 4.19
N LYS A 182 2.21 8.23 4.24
CA LYS A 182 2.74 7.27 5.23
C LYS A 182 1.98 5.94 5.30
N LYS A 183 1.65 5.39 4.13
CA LYS A 183 0.85 4.17 3.98
C LYS A 183 1.64 3.07 3.27
N ILE A 184 1.30 1.83 3.57
CA ILE A 184 1.82 0.65 2.86
C ILE A 184 0.63 -0.16 2.39
N PHE A 185 0.54 -0.30 1.08
CA PHE A 185 -0.43 -1.12 0.38
C PHE A 185 0.20 -2.47 0.02
N ALA A 186 -0.61 -3.52 -0.10
CA ALA A 186 -0.15 -4.86 -0.44
C ALA A 186 -1.18 -5.62 -1.30
N SER A 187 -0.73 -6.64 -2.03
CA SER A 187 -1.56 -7.77 -2.43
C SER A 187 -1.71 -8.73 -1.25
N ILE A 188 -2.92 -8.87 -0.70
CA ILE A 188 -3.24 -9.87 0.32
C ILE A 188 -4.12 -10.98 -0.24
N THR A 189 -3.83 -12.24 0.08
CA THR A 189 -4.65 -13.40 -0.35
C THR A 189 -4.92 -14.34 0.82
N GLY A 190 -6.19 -14.65 1.07
CA GLY A 190 -6.60 -15.53 2.15
C GLY A 190 -8.12 -15.74 2.19
N ASP A 191 -8.60 -16.48 3.18
CA ASP A 191 -10.04 -16.68 3.39
C ASP A 191 -10.65 -15.48 4.15
N PHE A 192 -11.26 -14.56 3.41
CA PHE A 192 -11.74 -13.27 3.95
C PHE A 192 -13.23 -13.27 4.35
N ARG A 193 -13.86 -14.45 4.49
CA ARG A 193 -15.31 -14.55 4.77
C ARG A 193 -15.71 -14.10 6.19
N GLY A 194 -14.79 -14.12 7.16
CA GLY A 194 -15.03 -13.62 8.53
C GLY A 194 -14.82 -12.11 8.70
N VAL A 195 -14.24 -11.42 7.70
CA VAL A 195 -13.87 -9.98 7.79
C VAL A 195 -15.05 -9.07 8.11
N ALA A 196 -16.26 -9.40 7.64
CA ALA A 196 -17.46 -8.59 7.85
C ALA A 196 -17.93 -8.57 9.32
N THR A 197 -17.67 -9.64 10.07
CA THR A 197 -17.95 -9.72 11.52
C THR A 197 -16.72 -9.45 12.38
N GLY A 198 -15.51 -9.53 11.81
CA GLY A 198 -14.24 -9.44 12.54
C GLY A 198 -13.75 -10.78 13.09
N GLU A 199 -14.35 -11.89 12.64
CA GLU A 199 -14.15 -13.25 13.17
C GLU A 199 -13.24 -14.10 12.26
N ALA A 200 -12.88 -15.29 12.74
CA ALA A 200 -12.31 -16.35 11.90
C ALA A 200 -13.22 -16.66 10.69
N ALA A 201 -12.63 -16.98 9.53
CA ALA A 201 -13.41 -17.55 8.43
C ALA A 201 -13.96 -18.94 8.78
N PRO A 202 -15.08 -19.38 8.20
CA PRO A 202 -15.66 -20.70 8.47
C PRO A 202 -14.69 -21.86 8.23
N TYR A 203 -14.70 -22.84 9.13
CA TYR A 203 -13.91 -24.07 9.03
C TYR A 203 -14.44 -25.02 7.93
N GLY A 204 -13.58 -25.95 7.48
CA GLY A 204 -13.96 -27.09 6.63
C GLY A 204 -13.90 -26.85 5.11
N SER A 205 -13.81 -25.61 4.65
CA SER A 205 -13.58 -25.25 3.23
C SER A 205 -12.91 -23.88 3.16
N GLU A 206 -11.86 -23.74 2.36
CA GLU A 206 -11.10 -22.50 2.18
C GLU A 206 -11.48 -21.81 0.88
N VAL A 207 -11.83 -20.51 0.96
CA VAL A 207 -12.21 -19.70 -0.21
C VAL A 207 -11.22 -18.54 -0.31
N LEU A 208 -10.10 -18.78 -0.98
CA LEU A 208 -9.06 -17.78 -1.18
C LEU A 208 -9.57 -16.63 -2.04
N THR A 209 -9.47 -15.42 -1.51
CA THR A 209 -9.75 -14.16 -2.21
C THR A 209 -8.48 -13.31 -2.21
N THR A 210 -8.09 -12.76 -3.35
CA THR A 210 -7.02 -11.75 -3.43
C THR A 210 -7.61 -10.34 -3.34
N LYS A 211 -6.92 -9.44 -2.65
CA LYS A 211 -7.14 -8.00 -2.67
C LYS A 211 -5.82 -7.30 -2.95
N ASP A 212 -5.70 -6.75 -4.14
CA ASP A 212 -4.57 -5.93 -4.56
C ASP A 212 -4.73 -4.48 -4.11
N ASN A 213 -3.62 -3.76 -3.95
CA ASN A 213 -3.57 -2.39 -3.44
C ASN A 213 -4.35 -2.19 -2.12
N PHE A 214 -4.32 -3.19 -1.23
CA PHE A 214 -5.01 -3.15 0.05
C PHE A 214 -4.17 -2.40 1.09
N HIS A 215 -4.73 -1.34 1.71
CA HIS A 215 -4.05 -0.54 2.73
C HIS A 215 -3.86 -1.35 4.03
N LEU A 216 -2.67 -1.92 4.20
CA LEU A 216 -2.37 -2.88 5.27
C LEU A 216 -1.74 -2.23 6.49
N TRP A 217 -0.73 -1.37 6.31
CA TRP A 217 -0.03 -0.71 7.42
C TRP A 217 0.06 0.81 7.20
N ASN A 218 0.05 1.56 8.30
CA ASN A 218 0.62 2.91 8.35
C ASN A 218 2.03 2.83 8.98
N PHE A 219 2.87 3.83 8.76
CA PHE A 219 4.17 3.93 9.44
C PHE A 219 4.38 5.28 10.14
N ALA A 220 5.16 5.29 11.21
CA ALA A 220 5.41 6.50 11.99
C ALA A 220 6.49 7.39 11.37
N SER A 221 7.65 6.81 11.05
CA SER A 221 8.85 7.52 10.61
C SER A 221 9.64 6.78 9.53
N ILE A 222 10.50 7.54 8.85
CA ILE A 222 11.53 7.05 7.93
C ILE A 222 12.86 7.70 8.31
N SER A 223 13.97 6.96 8.16
CA SER A 223 15.33 7.44 8.41
C SER A 223 16.28 7.02 7.30
N GLY A 224 17.35 7.81 7.08
CA GLY A 224 18.21 7.70 5.89
C GLY A 224 17.72 8.57 4.73
N PRO A 225 18.41 8.56 3.58
CA PRO A 225 18.05 9.36 2.40
C PRO A 225 16.68 8.99 1.80
N THR A 226 15.88 10.02 1.53
CA THR A 226 14.60 9.96 0.81
C THR A 226 14.62 10.76 -0.51
N THR A 227 15.82 11.08 -1.00
CA THR A 227 16.04 11.85 -2.23
C THR A 227 17.20 11.21 -3.00
N LEU A 228 16.93 10.82 -4.25
CA LEU A 228 17.93 10.33 -5.19
C LEU A 228 18.60 11.55 -5.83
N ASN A 229 19.90 11.70 -5.65
CA ASN A 229 20.66 12.89 -6.07
C ASN A 229 21.78 12.60 -7.09
N GLY A 230 21.83 11.37 -7.61
CA GLY A 230 22.79 10.93 -8.61
C GLY A 230 22.81 9.40 -8.72
N ALA A 231 23.95 8.85 -9.17
CA ALA A 231 24.21 7.42 -9.12
C ALA A 231 24.74 7.01 -7.73
N GLY A 232 24.31 5.86 -7.23
CA GLY A 232 24.70 5.32 -5.93
C GLY A 232 23.69 4.35 -5.34
N THR A 233 23.95 3.94 -4.10
CA THR A 233 23.07 3.08 -3.30
C THR A 233 22.44 3.90 -2.17
N TYR A 234 21.11 3.97 -2.16
CA TYR A 234 20.30 4.74 -1.22
C TYR A 234 19.60 3.78 -0.26
N ALA A 235 20.14 3.64 0.95
CA ALA A 235 19.59 2.79 2.00
C ALA A 235 18.81 3.63 3.03
N ASN A 236 17.53 3.31 3.25
CA ASN A 236 16.69 3.94 4.26
C ASN A 236 15.92 2.88 5.09
N THR A 237 15.26 3.29 6.16
CA THR A 237 14.45 2.40 7.00
C THR A 237 13.19 3.08 7.50
N ILE A 238 12.07 2.38 7.37
CA ILE A 238 10.73 2.76 7.82
C ILE A 238 10.42 2.00 9.10
N SER A 239 9.89 2.71 10.10
CA SER A 239 9.71 2.19 11.47
C SER A 239 8.36 2.57 12.09
N GLY A 240 7.92 1.76 13.06
CA GLY A 240 6.64 1.92 13.74
C GLY A 240 5.49 1.50 12.83
N LEU A 241 5.53 0.24 12.37
CA LEU A 241 4.54 -0.31 11.45
C LEU A 241 3.28 -0.67 12.22
N THR A 242 2.16 -0.04 11.87
CA THR A 242 0.87 -0.21 12.57
C THR A 242 -0.18 -0.75 11.61
N ILE A 243 -0.76 -1.91 11.91
CA ILE A 243 -1.78 -2.52 11.04
C ILE A 243 -3.05 -1.69 11.04
N THR A 244 -3.73 -1.60 9.88
CA THR A 244 -5.05 -0.98 9.82
C THR A 244 -6.09 -1.84 10.52
N ALA A 245 -7.15 -1.22 11.06
CA ALA A 245 -8.24 -1.95 11.72
C ALA A 245 -8.94 -2.96 10.80
N ASP A 246 -8.97 -2.71 9.49
CA ASP A 246 -9.44 -3.69 8.51
C ASP A 246 -8.37 -4.73 8.18
N GLY A 247 -7.09 -4.37 8.07
CA GLY A 247 -5.99 -5.32 7.91
C GLY A 247 -5.97 -6.38 9.02
N PHE A 248 -6.19 -5.96 10.27
CA PHE A 248 -6.34 -6.86 11.41
C PHE A 248 -7.48 -7.88 11.21
N LYS A 249 -8.66 -7.45 10.74
CA LYS A 249 -9.78 -8.38 10.43
C LYS A 249 -9.43 -9.38 9.33
N HIS A 250 -8.65 -8.97 8.32
CA HIS A 250 -8.19 -9.89 7.28
C HIS A 250 -7.20 -10.92 7.82
N PHE A 251 -6.32 -10.53 8.75
CA PHE A 251 -5.42 -11.45 9.46
C PHE A 251 -6.20 -12.47 10.31
N VAL A 252 -7.15 -12.01 11.12
CA VAL A 252 -8.02 -12.89 11.94
C VAL A 252 -8.83 -13.85 11.08
N SER A 253 -9.47 -13.36 10.01
CA SER A 253 -10.28 -14.18 9.10
C SER A 253 -9.45 -15.24 8.39
N ALA A 254 -8.33 -14.84 7.76
CA ALA A 254 -7.54 -15.70 6.88
C ALA A 254 -6.72 -16.76 7.62
N LEU A 255 -6.09 -16.39 8.75
CA LEU A 255 -5.41 -17.33 9.64
C LEU A 255 -6.38 -18.06 10.59
N ARG A 256 -7.71 -17.84 10.42
CA ARG A 256 -8.81 -18.35 11.24
C ARG A 256 -8.53 -18.28 12.75
N LEU A 257 -8.06 -17.12 13.22
CA LEU A 257 -7.70 -16.90 14.62
C LEU A 257 -8.95 -16.84 15.51
N VAL A 258 -8.88 -17.46 16.68
CA VAL A 258 -9.92 -17.41 17.73
C VAL A 258 -9.30 -16.93 19.05
N ASP A 259 -10.12 -16.55 20.02
CA ASP A 259 -9.80 -16.20 21.42
C ASP A 259 -8.35 -15.76 21.71
N LEU A 260 -7.45 -16.71 22.03
CA LEU A 260 -6.06 -16.42 22.41
C LEU A 260 -5.22 -15.96 21.21
N GLY A 261 -5.47 -16.48 20.01
CA GLY A 261 -4.82 -16.02 18.77
C GLY A 261 -5.20 -14.59 18.43
N VAL A 262 -6.49 -14.24 18.55
CA VAL A 262 -6.98 -12.87 18.36
C VAL A 262 -6.38 -11.92 19.40
N SER A 263 -6.49 -12.27 20.69
CA SER A 263 -5.96 -11.48 21.81
C SER A 263 -4.44 -11.27 21.72
N THR A 264 -3.68 -12.31 21.36
CA THR A 264 -2.22 -12.19 21.20
C THR A 264 -1.85 -11.28 20.03
N LEU A 265 -2.58 -11.32 18.91
CA LEU A 265 -2.35 -10.40 17.78
C LEU A 265 -2.78 -8.96 18.10
N GLN A 266 -3.83 -8.76 18.91
CA GLN A 266 -4.23 -7.42 19.41
C GLN A 266 -3.13 -6.78 20.28
N GLY A 267 -2.31 -7.58 20.96
CA GLY A 267 -1.14 -7.10 21.70
C GLY A 267 0.03 -6.61 20.83
N VAL A 268 0.00 -6.82 19.51
CA VAL A 268 1.05 -6.37 18.58
C VAL A 268 0.79 -4.92 18.16
N THR A 269 1.42 -3.98 18.86
CA THR A 269 1.32 -2.53 18.59
C THR A 269 2.30 -2.02 17.53
N ASP A 270 3.40 -2.71 17.31
CA ASP A 270 4.36 -2.50 16.23
C ASP A 270 4.61 -3.83 15.52
N TYR A 271 4.55 -3.82 14.19
CA TYR A 271 4.74 -4.99 13.33
C TYR A 271 6.20 -5.12 12.86
N GLY A 272 7.03 -4.10 13.05
CA GLY A 272 8.49 -4.14 12.81
C GLY A 272 8.99 -2.98 11.96
N THR A 273 9.92 -3.27 11.05
CA THR A 273 10.55 -2.26 10.18
C THR A 273 10.64 -2.73 8.73
N ILE A 274 10.69 -1.80 7.78
CA ILE A 274 11.09 -2.07 6.39
C ILE A 274 12.40 -1.33 6.12
N SER A 275 13.49 -2.07 5.93
CA SER A 275 14.74 -1.50 5.41
C SER A 275 14.75 -1.61 3.89
N SER A 276 14.88 -0.48 3.19
CA SER A 276 14.87 -0.43 1.72
C SER A 276 16.23 0.04 1.19
N THR A 277 16.68 -0.58 0.11
CA THR A 277 17.92 -0.23 -0.60
C THR A 277 17.59 -0.02 -2.08
N ILE A 278 17.76 1.20 -2.58
CA ILE A 278 17.55 1.56 -4.00
C ILE A 278 18.92 1.77 -4.65
N ASN A 279 19.16 1.16 -5.80
CA ASN A 279 20.39 1.30 -6.59
C ASN A 279 20.11 2.07 -7.88
N VAL A 280 20.98 3.04 -8.16
CA VAL A 280 20.89 3.92 -9.34
C VAL A 280 22.26 4.00 -10.01
N SER A 281 22.32 3.74 -11.32
CA SER A 281 23.54 3.85 -12.12
C SER A 281 23.50 5.08 -13.04
N ALA A 282 24.67 5.60 -13.41
CA ALA A 282 24.76 6.66 -14.40
C ALA A 282 24.66 6.06 -15.81
N VAL A 283 23.75 6.57 -16.64
CA VAL A 283 23.64 6.16 -18.04
C VAL A 283 24.81 6.79 -18.82
N PRO A 284 25.72 6.00 -19.43
CA PRO A 284 26.80 6.57 -20.21
C PRO A 284 26.24 7.25 -21.46
N GLU A 285 26.55 8.53 -21.66
CA GLU A 285 26.01 9.27 -22.81
C GLU A 285 26.40 8.63 -24.16
N PRO A 286 25.50 8.61 -25.16
CA PRO A 286 25.84 8.18 -26.52
C PRO A 286 27.03 8.96 -27.12
N SER A 287 27.17 10.23 -26.73
CA SER A 287 28.30 11.11 -27.04
C SER A 287 29.64 10.53 -26.56
N THR A 288 29.66 9.86 -25.40
CA THR A 288 30.88 9.33 -24.77
C THR A 288 31.42 8.15 -25.56
N TYR A 289 30.55 7.24 -26.00
CA TYR A 289 30.94 6.16 -26.92
C TYR A 289 31.41 6.70 -28.27
N ALA A 290 30.70 7.69 -28.84
CA ALA A 290 31.09 8.33 -30.10
C ALA A 290 32.48 9.01 -30.00
N MET A 291 32.75 9.73 -28.91
CA MET A 291 34.03 10.41 -28.66
C MET A 291 35.16 9.42 -28.35
N ALA A 292 34.90 8.33 -27.62
CA ALA A 292 35.88 7.27 -27.39
C ALA A 292 36.28 6.58 -28.71
N ILE A 293 35.31 6.26 -29.56
CA ILE A 293 35.55 5.68 -30.89
C ILE A 293 36.28 6.67 -31.80
N ALA A 294 35.89 7.95 -31.82
CA ALA A 294 36.56 8.99 -32.59
C ALA A 294 38.01 9.22 -32.14
N GLY A 295 38.26 9.22 -30.83
CA GLY A 295 39.61 9.30 -30.25
C GLY A 295 40.49 8.11 -30.65
N LEU A 296 39.96 6.89 -30.54
CA LEU A 296 40.66 5.67 -30.98
C LEU A 296 40.94 5.68 -32.50
N ALA A 297 39.99 6.16 -33.31
CA ALA A 297 40.19 6.31 -34.75
C ALA A 297 41.28 7.33 -35.10
N LEU A 298 41.31 8.48 -34.42
CA LEU A 298 42.36 9.50 -34.57
C LEU A 298 43.74 8.96 -34.16
N VAL A 299 43.85 8.26 -33.03
CA VAL A 299 45.09 7.61 -32.59
C VAL A 299 45.55 6.55 -33.60
N GLY A 300 44.63 5.74 -34.14
CA GLY A 300 44.93 4.75 -35.18
C GLY A 300 45.45 5.39 -36.48
N VAL A 301 44.87 6.51 -36.92
CA VAL A 301 45.34 7.26 -38.09
C VAL A 301 46.71 7.90 -37.83
N ALA A 302 46.93 8.48 -36.64
CA ALA A 302 48.21 9.06 -36.25
C ALA A 302 49.33 8.00 -36.21
N ALA A 303 49.09 6.87 -35.55
CA ALA A 303 50.03 5.74 -35.48
C ALA A 303 50.33 5.15 -36.88
N ARG A 304 49.35 5.12 -37.78
CA ARG A 304 49.56 4.68 -39.17
C ARG A 304 50.39 5.66 -40.00
N ARG A 305 50.33 6.97 -39.71
CA ARG A 305 51.21 7.98 -40.32
C ARG A 305 52.64 7.88 -39.75
N ALA A 306 52.78 7.69 -38.44
CA ALA A 306 54.08 7.55 -37.76
C ALA A 306 54.87 6.28 -38.13
N ARG A 307 54.27 5.32 -38.86
CA ARG A 307 54.95 4.15 -39.46
C ARG A 307 55.23 4.32 -40.98
N LYS A 308 55.00 5.52 -41.52
CA LYS A 308 55.19 5.86 -42.95
C LYS A 308 56.12 7.07 -43.16
N ALA A 309 56.62 7.64 -42.07
CA ALA A 309 57.76 8.54 -42.01
C ALA A 309 58.92 7.80 -41.34
#